data_AF-A0A2D5XXG0-F1
#
_entry.id   AF-A0A2D5XXG0-F1
#
_cell.length_a   1.000
_cell.length_b   1.000
_cell.length_c   1.000
_cell.angle_alpha   90.00
_cell.angle_beta   90.00
_cell.angle_gamma   90.00
#
_symmetry.space_group_name_H-M   'P 1'
#
loop_
_entity.id
_entity.type
_entity.pdbx_description
1 polymer ?
#
loop_
_entity_poly.entity_id
_entity_poly.type
_entity_poly.pdbx_seq_one_letter_code
_entity_poly.pdbx_strand_id
1 'polypeptide(L)'
;MKLGSMETFPEKAGEAILNFKPDRKRSFRRRERIYLPADPAAQLLPLQEGSQFLFIEGGGRNIYFGGTDEQPFLTQMADSLTQTQFLTPMRETIYDPEYEMDEQMFYDTLKPEVISYFEQRHSVQTKRQGDIFAVGIPHTMQDIIKANAVLGSDQEPTQGRWRVFGTRHTLDGRYLHTTLFYDDDGYWDGVVGQGTMTAPNHKPIRLNGLHILAQTQYLANPGNDD
;
A
#
# COMPACT_ATOMS: atom_id res chain seq x y z
N MET A 1 10.87 13.80 10.67
CA MET A 1 12.06 14.62 11.01
C MET A 1 12.30 15.64 9.90
N LYS A 2 12.63 16.89 10.22
CA LYS A 2 12.98 17.90 9.20
C LYS A 2 14.36 17.62 8.63
N LEU A 3 14.55 17.79 7.33
CA LEU A 3 15.87 17.57 6.71
C LEU A 3 16.92 18.53 7.26
N GLY A 4 16.56 19.78 7.54
CA GLY A 4 17.49 20.77 8.11
C GLY A 4 18.01 20.43 9.51
N SER A 5 17.37 19.49 10.22
CA SER A 5 17.82 19.01 11.54
C SER A 5 18.59 17.68 11.47
N MET A 6 18.76 17.09 10.28
CA MET A 6 19.49 15.83 10.12
C MET A 6 20.98 16.11 9.94
N GLU A 7 21.82 15.46 10.75
CA GLU A 7 23.27 15.49 10.58
C GLU A 7 23.71 14.70 9.34
N THR A 8 23.00 13.61 9.05
CA THR A 8 23.20 12.76 7.88
C THR A 8 21.86 12.33 7.28
N PHE A 9 21.77 12.32 5.95
CA PHE A 9 20.60 11.80 5.26
C PHE A 9 20.70 10.29 5.08
N PRO A 10 19.59 9.54 5.19
CA PRO A 10 19.60 8.12 4.89
C PRO A 10 19.92 7.90 3.41
N GLU A 11 20.80 6.94 3.12
CA GLU A 11 21.17 6.59 1.74
C GLU A 11 20.20 5.59 1.09
N LYS A 12 19.37 4.92 1.90
CA LYS A 12 18.46 3.88 1.45
C LYS A 12 17.12 3.89 2.18
N ALA A 13 16.10 3.37 1.50
CA ALA A 13 14.85 2.91 2.08
C ALA A 13 14.46 1.57 1.45
N GLY A 14 14.71 0.48 2.16
CA GLY A 14 14.63 -0.88 1.62
C GLY A 14 15.66 -1.06 0.49
N GLU A 15 15.20 -1.47 -0.68
CA GLU A 15 16.03 -1.59 -1.89
C GLU A 15 16.20 -0.26 -2.64
N ALA A 16 15.49 0.80 -2.25
CA ALA A 16 15.59 2.11 -2.90
C ALA A 16 16.84 2.87 -2.44
N ILE A 17 17.56 3.49 -3.37
CA ILE A 17 18.67 4.41 -3.08
C ILE A 17 18.13 5.83 -3.05
N LEU A 18 18.32 6.53 -1.93
CA LEU A 18 17.84 7.89 -1.72
C LEU A 18 18.94 8.89 -2.08
N ASN A 19 18.61 9.81 -2.99
CA ASN A 19 19.51 10.87 -3.44
C ASN A 19 18.91 12.24 -3.15
N PHE A 20 19.38 12.87 -2.08
CA PHE A 20 19.02 14.25 -1.75
C PHE A 20 19.85 15.23 -2.58
N LYS A 21 19.18 16.15 -3.29
CA LYS A 21 19.82 17.10 -4.21
C LYS A 21 19.28 18.53 -3.98
N PRO A 22 20.13 19.52 -3.68
CA PRO A 22 19.69 20.89 -3.36
C PRO A 22 19.10 21.65 -4.56
N ASP A 23 19.45 21.25 -5.79
CA ASP A 23 19.00 21.85 -7.03
C ASP A 23 17.72 21.22 -7.61
N ARG A 24 17.17 20.20 -6.95
CA ARG A 24 15.95 19.50 -7.42
C ARG A 24 14.69 20.24 -7.00
N LYS A 25 13.78 20.39 -7.97
CA LYS A 25 12.47 21.05 -7.77
C LYS A 25 11.31 20.10 -7.48
N ARG A 26 11.46 18.82 -7.81
CA ARG A 26 10.42 17.79 -7.65
C ARG A 26 11.05 16.45 -7.30
N SER A 27 10.32 15.69 -6.50
CA SER A 27 10.67 14.31 -6.17
C SER A 27 10.26 13.38 -7.30
N PHE A 28 11.12 12.44 -7.67
CA PHE A 28 10.83 11.44 -8.70
C PHE A 28 11.68 10.19 -8.50
N ARG A 29 11.26 9.08 -9.11
CA ARG A 29 12.03 7.84 -9.14
C ARG A 29 12.59 7.59 -10.53
N ARG A 30 13.82 7.08 -10.61
CA ARG A 30 14.37 6.46 -11.82
C ARG A 30 15.03 5.14 -11.46
N ARG A 31 14.41 4.03 -11.87
CA ARG A 31 14.81 2.66 -11.50
C ARG A 31 14.88 2.53 -9.98
N GLU A 32 16.02 2.08 -9.44
CA GLU A 32 16.28 1.92 -8.01
C GLU A 32 16.51 3.23 -7.24
N ARG A 33 16.68 4.36 -7.94
CA ARG A 33 17.04 5.64 -7.32
C ARG A 33 15.82 6.52 -7.15
N ILE A 34 15.63 7.05 -5.96
CA ILE A 34 14.65 8.06 -5.63
C ILE A 34 15.41 9.37 -5.42
N TYR A 35 15.05 10.39 -6.18
CA TYR A 35 15.66 11.72 -6.08
C TYR A 35 14.71 12.62 -5.31
N LEU A 36 15.20 13.17 -4.20
CA LEU A 36 14.44 14.03 -3.29
C LEU A 36 15.13 15.40 -3.23
N PRO A 37 14.39 16.52 -3.20
CA PRO A 37 14.96 17.82 -2.91
C PRO A 37 15.60 17.86 -1.51
N ALA A 38 16.79 18.44 -1.41
CA ALA A 38 17.44 18.69 -0.12
C ALA A 38 16.97 20.02 0.50
N ASP A 39 15.66 20.26 0.50
CA ASP A 39 15.05 21.45 1.12
C ASP A 39 15.09 21.30 2.65
N PRO A 40 15.74 22.21 3.40
CA PRO A 40 15.79 22.14 4.86
C PRO A 40 14.41 22.13 5.54
N ALA A 41 13.40 22.69 4.89
CA ALA A 41 12.02 22.72 5.39
C ALA A 41 11.24 21.43 5.10
N ALA A 42 11.73 20.58 4.20
CA ALA A 42 11.11 19.29 3.91
C ALA A 42 11.28 18.32 5.08
N GLN A 43 10.40 17.33 5.13
CA GLN A 43 10.40 16.30 6.17
C GLN A 43 10.52 14.92 5.57
N LEU A 44 11.29 14.08 6.24
CA LEU A 44 11.37 12.65 5.98
C LEU A 44 10.87 11.92 7.23
N LEU A 45 9.90 11.05 7.05
CA LEU A 45 9.35 10.17 8.09
C LEU A 45 9.64 8.73 7.68
N PRO A 46 10.52 8.01 8.39
CA PRO A 46 10.73 6.60 8.14
C PRO A 46 9.49 5.79 8.54
N LEU A 47 9.23 4.73 7.78
CA LEU A 47 8.15 3.77 7.97
C LEU A 47 8.75 2.35 7.89
N GLN A 48 8.11 1.36 8.53
CA GLN A 48 8.53 -0.04 8.55
C GLN A 48 10.03 -0.18 8.80
N GLU A 49 10.48 0.36 9.94
CA GLU A 49 11.89 0.33 10.35
C GLU A 49 12.84 0.96 9.30
N GLY A 50 12.34 1.91 8.50
CA GLY A 50 13.10 2.63 7.47
C GLY A 50 13.12 1.96 6.10
N SER A 51 12.41 0.86 5.91
CA SER A 51 12.25 0.23 4.58
C SER A 51 11.34 1.04 3.65
N GLN A 52 10.44 1.84 4.22
CA GLN A 52 9.55 2.76 3.52
C GLN A 52 9.69 4.17 4.13
N PHE A 53 9.17 5.19 3.47
CA PHE A 53 9.17 6.55 4.00
C PHE A 53 8.03 7.40 3.45
N LEU A 54 7.71 8.46 4.19
CA LEU A 54 6.98 9.61 3.70
C LEU A 54 7.92 10.79 3.55
N PHE A 55 7.83 11.46 2.40
CA PHE A 55 8.57 12.68 2.12
C PHE A 55 7.59 13.82 1.89
N ILE A 56 7.73 14.88 2.70
CA ILE A 56 6.79 15.99 2.75
C ILE A 56 7.53 17.26 2.40
N GLU A 57 7.11 17.93 1.33
CA GLU A 57 7.75 19.16 0.83
C GLU A 57 6.73 20.25 0.51
N GLY A 58 7.23 21.45 0.19
CA GLY A 58 6.39 22.58 -0.22
C GLY A 58 5.43 23.05 0.88
N GLY A 59 5.84 22.93 2.16
CA GLY A 59 5.00 23.28 3.31
C GLY A 59 3.81 22.33 3.52
N GLY A 60 3.97 21.04 3.17
CA GLY A 60 2.93 20.03 3.33
C GLY A 60 1.98 19.90 2.14
N ARG A 61 2.28 20.59 1.02
CA ARG A 61 1.46 20.53 -0.20
C ARG A 61 1.72 19.26 -1.01
N ASN A 62 2.95 18.75 -0.97
CA ASN A 62 3.29 17.51 -1.66
C ASN A 62 3.73 16.49 -0.63
N ILE A 63 3.04 15.35 -0.62
CA ILE A 63 3.36 14.20 0.22
C ILE A 63 3.64 13.04 -0.73
N TYR A 64 4.83 12.48 -0.63
CA TYR A 64 5.24 11.32 -1.39
C TYR A 64 5.40 10.13 -0.46
N PHE A 65 4.88 9.00 -0.88
CA PHE A 65 5.13 7.71 -0.26
C PHE A 65 6.12 6.94 -1.14
N GLY A 66 7.16 6.37 -0.54
CA GLY A 66 8.22 5.72 -1.29
C GLY A 66 9.00 4.70 -0.49
N GLY A 67 9.88 3.99 -1.18
CA GLY A 67 10.71 2.91 -0.61
C GLY A 67 9.95 1.59 -0.51
N THR A 68 10.68 0.48 -0.44
CA THR A 68 10.19 -0.88 -0.15
C THR A 68 11.38 -1.83 -0.28
N ASP A 69 11.31 -2.98 0.36
CA ASP A 69 12.24 -4.11 0.22
C ASP A 69 11.99 -4.97 -1.02
N GLU A 70 11.01 -4.61 -1.86
CA GLU A 70 10.63 -5.39 -3.04
C GLU A 70 11.00 -4.75 -4.37
N GLN A 71 10.37 -3.62 -4.69
CA GLN A 71 10.64 -2.85 -5.90
C GLN A 71 10.56 -1.37 -5.59
N PRO A 72 11.68 -0.62 -5.64
CA PRO A 72 11.69 0.81 -5.31
C PRO A 72 10.55 1.55 -6.00
N PHE A 73 9.69 2.22 -5.24
CA PHE A 73 8.63 3.05 -5.78
C PHE A 73 8.70 4.44 -5.18
N LEU A 74 8.07 5.39 -5.87
CA LEU A 74 7.74 6.70 -5.32
C LEU A 74 6.40 7.09 -5.95
N THR A 75 5.42 7.42 -5.12
CA THR A 75 4.12 7.88 -5.57
C THR A 75 3.74 9.14 -4.82
N GLN A 76 3.20 10.13 -5.53
CA GLN A 76 2.65 11.31 -4.90
C GLN A 76 1.23 10.97 -4.42
N MET A 77 0.95 11.20 -3.14
CA MET A 77 -0.39 10.98 -2.59
C MET A 77 -1.36 12.00 -3.20
N ALA A 78 -2.53 11.55 -3.63
CA ALA A 78 -3.52 12.40 -4.29
C ALA A 78 -4.01 13.54 -3.39
N ASP A 79 -4.32 14.69 -4.01
CA ASP A 79 -4.79 15.89 -3.31
C ASP A 79 -6.04 15.61 -2.45
N SER A 80 -6.91 14.68 -2.84
CA SER A 80 -8.10 14.30 -2.07
C SER A 80 -7.78 13.74 -0.68
N LEU A 81 -6.64 13.04 -0.51
CA LEU A 81 -6.16 12.64 0.81
C LEU A 81 -5.52 13.81 1.57
N THR A 82 -4.82 14.70 0.87
CA THR A 82 -4.24 15.91 1.50
C THR A 82 -5.30 16.90 2.02
N GLN A 83 -6.51 16.87 1.44
CA GLN A 83 -7.62 17.74 1.79
C GLN A 83 -8.65 17.10 2.74
N THR A 84 -8.67 15.77 2.86
CA THR A 84 -9.57 15.12 3.80
C THR A 84 -9.05 15.18 5.23
N GLN A 85 -9.97 15.14 6.20
CA GLN A 85 -9.70 15.08 7.64
C GLN A 85 -8.79 13.90 8.05
N PHE A 86 -8.52 12.96 7.14
CA PHE A 86 -7.72 11.75 7.38
C PHE A 86 -6.22 12.02 7.52
N LEU A 87 -5.69 13.09 6.91
CA LEU A 87 -4.32 13.53 7.17
C LEU A 87 -4.23 14.53 8.33
N THR A 88 -5.30 14.79 9.09
CA THR A 88 -5.21 15.65 10.29
C THR A 88 -4.10 15.21 11.25
N PRO A 89 -3.94 13.91 11.54
CA PRO A 89 -2.83 13.45 12.38
C PRO A 89 -1.45 13.62 11.70
N MET A 90 -1.37 13.42 10.38
CA MET A 90 -0.14 13.70 9.61
C MET A 90 0.18 15.20 9.53
N ARG A 91 -0.84 16.08 9.52
CA ARG A 91 -0.67 17.53 9.59
C ARG A 91 -0.13 17.93 10.95
N GLU A 92 -0.62 17.33 12.03
CA GLU A 92 -0.01 17.49 13.35
C GLU A 92 1.46 17.07 13.32
N THR A 93 1.82 15.95 12.68
CA THR A 93 3.23 15.57 12.45
C THR A 93 4.03 16.60 11.64
N ILE A 94 3.41 17.26 10.66
CA ILE A 94 4.07 18.30 9.84
C ILE A 94 4.37 19.55 10.67
N TYR A 95 3.50 19.92 11.61
CA TYR A 95 3.63 21.15 12.38
C TYR A 95 4.26 20.96 13.77
N ASP A 96 4.23 19.73 14.31
CA ASP A 96 4.80 19.36 15.59
C ASP A 96 5.93 18.32 15.40
N PRO A 97 7.20 18.71 15.60
CA PRO A 97 8.34 17.81 15.47
C PRO A 97 8.41 16.72 16.56
N GLU A 98 7.63 16.84 17.65
CA GLU A 98 7.55 15.84 18.73
C GLU A 98 6.44 14.80 18.50
N TYR A 99 5.58 15.02 17.52
CA TYR A 99 4.49 14.10 17.21
C TYR A 99 5.02 12.85 16.50
N GLU A 100 4.87 11.69 17.13
CA GLU A 100 5.12 10.40 16.50
C GLU A 100 3.88 9.98 15.71
N MET A 101 4.03 9.85 14.39
CA MET A 101 2.96 9.37 13.53
C MET A 101 2.62 7.92 13.87
N ASP A 102 1.35 7.63 14.16
CA ASP A 102 0.86 6.27 14.26
C ASP A 102 0.89 5.62 12.86
N GLU A 103 1.91 4.80 12.65
CA GLU A 103 2.15 4.08 11.41
C GLU A 103 0.96 3.19 11.01
N GLN A 104 0.25 2.59 11.97
CA GLN A 104 -0.91 1.74 11.68
C GLN A 104 -2.05 2.56 11.06
N MET A 105 -2.34 3.72 11.64
CA MET A 105 -3.35 4.65 11.14
C MET A 105 -3.01 5.18 9.74
N PHE A 106 -1.72 5.42 9.46
CA PHE A 106 -1.28 5.76 8.10
C PHE A 106 -1.67 4.67 7.09
N TYR A 107 -1.40 3.40 7.40
CA TYR A 107 -1.76 2.32 6.47
C TYR A 107 -3.26 2.03 6.40
N ASP A 108 -4.00 2.27 7.47
CA ASP A 108 -5.47 2.22 7.41
C ASP A 108 -6.03 3.28 6.46
N THR A 109 -5.34 4.40 6.26
CA THR A 109 -5.67 5.41 5.24
C THR A 109 -5.33 4.96 3.82
N LEU A 110 -4.33 4.08 3.68
CA LEU A 110 -3.92 3.49 2.41
C LEU A 110 -4.77 2.27 2.00
N LYS A 111 -5.64 1.80 2.89
CA LYS A 111 -6.50 0.63 2.72
C LYS A 111 -7.48 0.88 1.56
N PRO A 112 -7.52 0.00 0.54
CA PRO A 112 -8.46 0.13 -0.57
C PRO A 112 -9.92 0.12 -0.11
N GLU A 113 -10.78 0.88 -0.78
CA GLU A 113 -12.20 1.03 -0.41
C GLU A 113 -12.93 -0.31 -0.28
N VAL A 114 -12.68 -1.24 -1.21
CA VAL A 114 -13.26 -2.60 -1.16
C VAL A 114 -12.89 -3.32 0.15
N ILE A 115 -11.65 -3.17 0.63
CA ILE A 115 -11.20 -3.82 1.86
C ILE A 115 -11.95 -3.23 3.05
N SER A 116 -12.02 -1.90 3.12
CA SER A 116 -12.75 -1.16 4.16
C SER A 116 -14.24 -1.52 4.17
N TYR A 117 -14.85 -1.64 3.00
CA TYR A 117 -16.26 -2.04 2.85
C TYR A 117 -16.51 -3.42 3.45
N PHE A 118 -15.73 -4.43 3.06
CA PHE A 118 -15.93 -5.81 3.55
C PHE A 118 -15.55 -5.98 5.03
N GLU A 119 -14.55 -5.24 5.52
CA GLU A 119 -14.19 -5.19 6.95
C GLU A 119 -15.37 -4.67 7.79
N GLN A 120 -15.98 -3.56 7.37
CA GLN A 120 -17.14 -2.99 8.06
C GLN A 120 -18.39 -3.87 7.93
N ARG A 121 -18.68 -4.37 6.72
CA ARG A 121 -19.88 -5.18 6.44
C ARG A 121 -19.90 -6.48 7.23
N HIS A 122 -18.74 -7.10 7.44
CA HIS A 122 -18.64 -8.40 8.10
C HIS A 122 -18.05 -8.33 9.51
N SER A 123 -17.72 -7.14 10.00
CA SER A 123 -17.08 -6.94 11.31
C SER A 123 -15.85 -7.83 11.49
N VAL A 124 -15.03 -7.94 10.45
CA VAL A 124 -13.81 -8.78 10.42
C VAL A 124 -12.58 -7.90 10.36
N GLN A 125 -11.52 -8.28 11.06
CA GLN A 125 -10.27 -7.51 11.02
C GLN A 125 -9.48 -7.82 9.74
N THR A 126 -9.09 -6.77 9.02
CA THR A 126 -8.17 -6.87 7.89
C THR A 126 -6.79 -7.33 8.36
N LYS A 127 -6.19 -8.26 7.61
CA LYS A 127 -4.78 -8.64 7.75
C LYS A 127 -3.95 -7.88 6.74
N ARG A 128 -2.73 -7.52 7.11
CA ARG A 128 -1.83 -6.77 6.22
C ARG A 128 -0.42 -7.34 6.26
N GLN A 129 0.21 -7.47 5.09
CA GLN A 129 1.64 -7.75 4.93
C GLN A 129 2.17 -6.76 3.89
N GLY A 130 3.16 -5.94 4.25
CA GLY A 130 3.68 -4.91 3.34
C GLY A 130 2.59 -3.95 2.85
N ASP A 131 2.39 -3.92 1.54
CA ASP A 131 1.37 -3.17 0.82
C ASP A 131 0.13 -3.99 0.45
N ILE A 132 0.06 -5.24 0.88
CA ILE A 132 -1.05 -6.16 0.60
C ILE A 132 -1.99 -6.23 1.80
N PHE A 133 -3.27 -5.97 1.52
CA PHE A 133 -4.37 -6.13 2.45
C PHE A 133 -5.18 -7.38 2.10
N ALA A 134 -5.62 -8.10 3.14
CA ALA A 134 -6.43 -9.29 3.05
C ALA A 134 -7.60 -9.21 4.03
N VAL A 135 -8.83 -9.17 3.51
CA VAL A 135 -10.05 -9.16 4.34
C VAL A 135 -10.84 -10.44 4.12
N GLY A 136 -11.25 -11.08 5.21
CA GLY A 136 -12.03 -12.31 5.15
C GLY A 136 -13.46 -12.04 4.65
N ILE A 137 -13.99 -12.95 3.85
CA ILE A 137 -15.39 -12.90 3.42
C ILE A 137 -16.14 -14.18 3.86
N PRO A 138 -17.42 -14.10 4.24
CA PRO A 138 -18.20 -15.24 4.71
C PRO A 138 -18.71 -16.10 3.54
N HIS A 139 -17.86 -16.35 2.56
CA HIS A 139 -18.17 -17.09 1.35
C HIS A 139 -17.13 -18.18 1.11
N THR A 140 -17.58 -19.27 0.51
CA THR A 140 -16.69 -20.33 0.05
C THR A 140 -16.22 -20.07 -1.38
N MET A 141 -15.14 -20.72 -1.80
CA MET A 141 -14.70 -20.66 -3.19
C MET A 141 -15.81 -21.10 -4.17
N GLN A 142 -16.64 -22.07 -3.77
CA GLN A 142 -17.76 -22.54 -4.59
C GLN A 142 -18.84 -21.47 -4.78
N ASP A 143 -19.07 -20.63 -3.77
CA ASP A 143 -20.05 -19.54 -3.86
C ASP A 143 -19.57 -18.49 -4.88
N ILE A 144 -18.28 -18.17 -4.87
CA ILE A 144 -17.68 -17.24 -5.85
C ILE A 144 -17.71 -17.80 -7.26
N ILE A 145 -17.38 -19.09 -7.46
CA ILE A 145 -17.46 -19.74 -8.78
C ILE A 145 -18.89 -19.67 -9.33
N LYS A 146 -19.89 -19.97 -8.50
CA LYS A 146 -21.31 -19.89 -8.90
C LYS A 146 -21.72 -18.46 -9.26
N ALA A 147 -21.28 -17.47 -8.50
CA ALA A 147 -21.55 -16.06 -8.79
C ALA A 147 -20.91 -15.63 -10.13
N ASN A 148 -19.66 -16.02 -10.39
CA ASN A 148 -18.95 -15.73 -11.63
C ASN A 148 -19.58 -16.41 -12.85
N ALA A 149 -20.09 -17.63 -12.71
CA ALA A 149 -20.78 -18.32 -13.79
C ALA A 149 -22.05 -17.57 -14.23
N VAL A 150 -22.77 -16.93 -13.30
CA VAL A 150 -23.93 -16.06 -13.63
C VAL A 150 -23.50 -14.84 -14.43
N LEU A 151 -22.28 -14.35 -14.21
CA LEU A 151 -21.66 -13.25 -14.97
C LEU A 151 -21.01 -13.70 -16.28
N GLY A 152 -21.12 -14.98 -16.64
CA GLY A 152 -20.54 -15.54 -17.87
C GLY A 152 -19.03 -15.85 -17.79
N SER A 153 -18.48 -15.96 -16.58
CA SER A 153 -17.08 -16.36 -16.36
C SER A 153 -16.99 -17.82 -15.91
N ASP A 154 -16.34 -18.65 -16.73
CA ASP A 154 -16.07 -20.07 -16.45
C ASP A 154 -14.68 -20.28 -15.81
N GLN A 155 -14.17 -19.28 -15.07
CA GLN A 155 -12.86 -19.38 -14.45
C GLN A 155 -12.88 -20.36 -13.27
N GLU A 156 -12.04 -21.38 -13.36
CA GLU A 156 -11.77 -22.33 -12.28
C GLU A 156 -10.69 -21.80 -11.33
N PRO A 157 -10.79 -22.10 -10.02
CA PRO A 157 -9.78 -21.70 -9.06
C PRO A 157 -8.46 -22.40 -9.34
N THR A 158 -7.37 -21.64 -9.26
CA THR A 158 -6.02 -22.18 -9.39
C THR A 158 -5.50 -22.60 -8.01
N GLN A 159 -4.84 -23.76 -7.95
CA GLN A 159 -4.11 -24.25 -6.77
C GLN A 159 -2.61 -24.12 -7.02
N GLY A 160 -1.87 -23.56 -6.06
CA GLY A 160 -0.42 -23.53 -6.07
C GLY A 160 0.14 -22.24 -5.50
N ARG A 161 1.36 -21.92 -5.90
CA ARG A 161 2.06 -20.70 -5.49
C ARG A 161 1.87 -19.61 -6.53
N TRP A 162 1.22 -18.52 -6.13
CA TRP A 162 0.99 -17.34 -6.95
C TRP A 162 1.79 -16.16 -6.44
N ARG A 163 2.30 -15.33 -7.37
CA ARG A 163 2.97 -14.07 -7.07
C ARG A 163 1.90 -12.96 -7.02
N VAL A 164 1.68 -12.39 -5.84
CA VAL A 164 0.57 -11.46 -5.59
C VAL A 164 0.89 -10.11 -6.25
N PHE A 165 0.03 -9.64 -7.15
CA PHE A 165 0.15 -8.34 -7.85
C PHE A 165 1.54 -8.01 -8.42
N GLY A 166 2.30 -9.03 -8.84
CA GLY A 166 3.66 -8.84 -9.36
C GLY A 166 4.72 -8.45 -8.30
N THR A 167 4.34 -8.36 -7.03
CA THR A 167 5.21 -8.04 -5.89
C THR A 167 6.00 -9.28 -5.45
N ARG A 168 6.93 -9.21 -4.48
CA ARG A 168 7.64 -10.42 -3.97
C ARG A 168 6.78 -11.23 -3.00
N HIS A 169 5.57 -10.77 -2.71
CA HIS A 169 4.58 -11.54 -1.96
C HIS A 169 4.16 -12.77 -2.76
N THR A 170 4.05 -13.90 -2.07
CA THR A 170 3.50 -15.13 -2.63
C THR A 170 2.35 -15.65 -1.78
N LEU A 171 1.28 -16.05 -2.45
CA LEU A 171 0.19 -16.83 -1.86
C LEU A 171 0.39 -18.29 -2.25
N ASP A 172 0.64 -19.14 -1.27
CA ASP A 172 0.59 -20.60 -1.43
C ASP A 172 -0.78 -21.11 -0.97
N GLY A 173 -1.61 -21.56 -1.92
CA GLY A 173 -2.96 -22.01 -1.64
C GLY A 173 -3.86 -22.04 -2.86
N ARG A 174 -5.13 -21.66 -2.67
CA ARG A 174 -6.15 -21.59 -3.72
C ARG A 174 -6.55 -20.16 -3.97
N TYR A 175 -6.64 -19.77 -5.22
CA TYR A 175 -7.02 -18.41 -5.61
C TYR A 175 -7.81 -18.40 -6.91
N LEU A 176 -8.57 -17.32 -7.11
CA LEU A 176 -9.41 -17.11 -8.27
C LEU A 176 -9.44 -15.61 -8.58
N HIS A 177 -9.22 -15.27 -9.85
CA HIS A 177 -9.50 -13.93 -10.35
C HIS A 177 -11.01 -13.78 -10.49
N THR A 178 -11.57 -12.66 -10.01
CA THR A 178 -13.02 -12.51 -9.90
C THR A 178 -13.42 -11.05 -9.96
N THR A 179 -14.66 -10.83 -10.38
CA THR A 179 -15.39 -9.57 -10.23
C THR A 179 -16.39 -9.72 -9.09
N LEU A 180 -16.39 -8.81 -8.12
CA LEU A 180 -17.36 -8.78 -7.02
C LEU A 180 -18.09 -7.45 -7.03
N PHE A 181 -19.42 -7.49 -7.06
CA PHE A 181 -20.26 -6.33 -6.80
C PHE A 181 -20.43 -6.17 -5.30
N TYR A 182 -20.09 -5.01 -4.76
CA TYR A 182 -20.13 -4.76 -3.32
C TYR A 182 -21.02 -3.57 -2.92
N ASP A 183 -21.39 -2.69 -3.84
CA ASP A 183 -22.49 -1.73 -3.63
C ASP A 183 -23.31 -1.56 -4.93
N ASP A 184 -24.32 -0.69 -4.92
CA ASP A 184 -25.26 -0.52 -6.04
C ASP A 184 -24.58 -0.07 -7.34
N ASP A 185 -23.44 0.63 -7.27
CA ASP A 185 -22.68 1.15 -8.42
C ASP A 185 -21.21 0.66 -8.44
N GLY A 186 -20.80 -0.11 -7.44
CA GLY A 186 -19.42 -0.45 -7.11
C GLY A 186 -19.14 -1.92 -7.37
N TYR A 187 -18.20 -2.16 -8.27
CA TYR A 187 -17.62 -3.47 -8.50
C TYR A 187 -16.13 -3.44 -8.27
N TRP A 188 -15.59 -4.57 -7.87
CA TRP A 188 -14.17 -4.78 -7.67
C TRP A 188 -13.70 -5.96 -8.50
N ASP A 189 -12.72 -5.71 -9.36
CA ASP A 189 -12.01 -6.73 -10.11
C ASP A 189 -10.68 -7.03 -9.40
N GLY A 190 -10.48 -8.29 -9.03
CA GLY A 190 -9.22 -8.69 -8.41
C GLY A 190 -9.14 -10.16 -8.08
N VAL A 191 -8.50 -10.49 -6.96
CA VAL A 191 -8.20 -11.87 -6.56
C VAL A 191 -8.76 -12.20 -5.19
N VAL A 192 -9.58 -13.25 -5.14
CA VAL A 192 -9.91 -13.91 -3.89
C VAL A 192 -9.00 -15.10 -3.67
N GLY A 193 -8.61 -15.37 -2.43
CA GLY A 193 -7.71 -16.47 -2.14
C GLY A 193 -7.76 -16.95 -0.69
N GLN A 194 -7.26 -18.16 -0.49
CA GLN A 194 -7.06 -18.77 0.82
C GLN A 194 -5.73 -19.54 0.83
N GLY A 195 -5.09 -19.64 1.98
CA GLY A 195 -3.77 -20.26 2.09
C GLY A 195 -2.81 -19.48 2.98
N THR A 196 -1.52 -19.48 2.63
CA THR A 196 -0.50 -18.75 3.38
C THR A 196 0.15 -17.69 2.49
N MET A 197 0.12 -16.44 2.94
CA MET A 197 0.81 -15.32 2.31
C MET A 197 2.18 -15.12 2.94
N THR A 198 3.21 -15.03 2.11
CA THR A 198 4.61 -14.87 2.52
C THR A 198 5.28 -13.78 1.70
N ALA A 199 6.14 -13.00 2.34
CA ALA A 199 7.02 -12.04 1.70
C ALA A 199 8.39 -12.06 2.40
N PRO A 200 9.47 -11.64 1.73
CA PRO A 200 10.76 -11.41 2.39
C PRO A 200 10.57 -10.52 3.63
N ASN A 201 11.32 -10.77 4.71
CA ASN A 201 11.33 -9.93 5.92
C ASN A 201 10.00 -9.79 6.69
N HIS A 202 8.91 -10.40 6.23
CA HIS A 202 7.63 -10.39 6.91
C HIS A 202 7.30 -11.76 7.51
N LYS A 203 6.63 -11.75 8.67
CA LYS A 203 6.06 -12.97 9.25
C LYS A 203 4.95 -13.50 8.32
N PRO A 204 4.94 -14.81 7.98
CA PRO A 204 3.87 -15.42 7.20
C PRO A 204 2.49 -15.16 7.80
N ILE A 205 1.50 -14.90 6.95
CA ILE A 205 0.11 -14.70 7.34
C ILE A 205 -0.74 -15.86 6.81
N ARG A 206 -1.50 -16.48 7.71
CA ARG A 206 -2.48 -17.51 7.34
C ARG A 206 -3.84 -16.87 7.03
N LEU A 207 -4.37 -17.17 5.85
CA LEU A 207 -5.69 -16.78 5.38
C LEU A 207 -6.65 -17.97 5.58
N ASN A 208 -7.26 -18.02 6.77
CA ASN A 208 -8.19 -19.08 7.14
C ASN A 208 -9.56 -18.82 6.51
N GLY A 209 -9.88 -19.53 5.42
CA GLY A 209 -11.05 -19.26 4.59
C GLY A 209 -10.77 -18.23 3.50
N LEU A 210 -11.79 -17.87 2.73
CA LEU A 210 -11.63 -17.02 1.56
C LEU A 210 -11.44 -15.56 1.98
N HIS A 211 -10.44 -14.91 1.38
CA HIS A 211 -10.13 -13.51 1.59
C HIS A 211 -10.10 -12.77 0.25
N ILE A 212 -10.57 -11.53 0.25
CA ILE A 212 -10.28 -10.56 -0.81
C ILE A 212 -8.87 -10.03 -0.58
N LEU A 213 -8.06 -10.03 -1.63
CA LEU A 213 -6.69 -9.51 -1.61
C LEU A 213 -6.66 -8.22 -2.42
N ALA A 214 -6.09 -7.14 -1.88
CA ALA A 214 -5.89 -5.91 -2.61
C ALA A 214 -4.56 -5.25 -2.21
N GLN A 215 -3.89 -4.64 -3.19
CA GLN A 215 -2.71 -3.80 -2.94
C GLN A 215 -3.15 -2.39 -2.55
N THR A 216 -2.33 -1.66 -1.79
CA THR A 216 -2.49 -0.22 -1.54
C THR A 216 -2.89 0.52 -2.82
N GLN A 217 -3.93 1.37 -2.71
CA GLN A 217 -4.55 2.08 -3.85
C GLN A 217 -3.56 2.87 -4.75
N TYR A 218 -2.47 3.40 -4.18
CA TYR A 218 -1.46 4.19 -4.92
C TYR A 218 -0.30 3.38 -5.51
N LEU A 219 -0.22 2.09 -5.19
CA LEU A 219 0.82 1.18 -5.68
C LEU A 219 0.32 0.27 -6.80
N ALA A 220 -1.00 0.14 -6.96
CA ALA A 220 -1.60 -0.57 -8.08
C ALA A 220 -1.33 0.13 -9.43
N ASN A 221 -1.12 1.45 -9.43
CA ASN A 221 -0.74 2.25 -10.58
C ASN A 221 0.37 3.24 -10.17
N PRO A 222 1.62 2.79 -9.98
CA PRO A 222 2.70 3.73 -9.76
C PRO A 222 2.79 4.57 -11.04
N GLY A 223 2.54 5.88 -10.96
CA GLY A 223 2.66 6.77 -12.11
C GLY A 223 3.98 6.46 -12.83
N ASN A 224 3.90 5.98 -14.07
CA ASN A 224 5.06 5.80 -14.92
C ASN A 224 5.45 7.19 -15.44
N ASP A 225 6.08 7.97 -14.56
CA ASP A 225 6.91 9.07 -15.02
C ASP A 225 8.26 8.46 -15.43
N ASP A 226 8.34 8.03 -16.69
CA ASP A 226 9.57 7.63 -17.39
C ASP A 226 10.55 8.81 -17.56
#